data_AF-A0A1S9TQ35-F1
#
_entry.id   AF-A0A1S9TQ35-F1
#
_cell.length_a   1.000
_cell.length_b   1.000
_cell.length_c   1.000
_cell.angle_alpha   90.00
_cell.angle_beta   90.00
_cell.angle_gamma   90.00
#
_symmetry.space_group_name_H-M   'P 1'
#
loop_
_entity.id
_entity.type
_entity.pdbx_description
1 polymer ?
#
loop_
_entity_poly.entity_id
_entity_poly.type
_entity_poly.pdbx_seq_one_letter_code
_entity_poly.pdbx_strand_id
1 'polypeptide(L)'
;MNAREKRIRILDLQDQHCCECEQRMKPLKNCVQHCEVGKELAQLGEGLIRNHQTRRMNTCEHWDDVCKQAVTLHAKGIGYTIIAKKLNCHPSSLRDQLKKRGVWCGESQEEILEKSRQKWNRLCKQAVMLREKGLGYPQIARQLEVAVVSLRDQMQRRGLM
;
A
#
# COMPACT_ATOMS: atom_id res chain seq x y z
N MET A 1 22.29 -14.97 18.86
CA MET A 1 21.20 -15.79 18.31
C MET A 1 20.22 -14.91 17.53
N ASN A 2 20.13 -15.08 16.21
CA ASN A 2 19.18 -14.36 15.35
C ASN A 2 17.75 -14.92 15.51
N ALA A 3 16.75 -14.26 14.90
CA ALA A 3 15.34 -14.66 15.07
C ALA A 3 15.02 -16.06 14.51
N ARG A 4 15.79 -16.55 13.53
CA ARG A 4 15.61 -17.90 12.96
C ARG A 4 16.15 -18.95 13.93
N GLU A 5 17.37 -18.76 14.41
CA GLU A 5 18.01 -19.63 15.41
C GLU A 5 17.21 -19.73 16.70
N LYS A 6 16.66 -18.60 17.20
CA LYS A 6 15.78 -18.61 18.38
C LYS A 6 14.52 -19.46 18.15
N ARG A 7 13.93 -19.43 16.95
CA ARG A 7 12.75 -20.26 16.62
C ARG A 7 13.09 -21.75 16.52
N ILE A 8 14.22 -22.08 15.89
CA ILE A 8 14.71 -23.46 15.82
C ILE A 8 14.96 -23.99 17.23
N ARG A 9 15.66 -23.22 18.07
CA ARG A 9 15.91 -23.58 19.47
C ARG A 9 14.63 -23.79 20.27
N ILE A 10 13.60 -22.96 20.07
CA ILE A 10 12.29 -23.15 20.71
C ILE A 10 11.67 -24.50 20.30
N LEU A 11 11.71 -24.84 19.01
CA LEU A 11 11.17 -26.11 18.50
C LEU A 11 11.94 -27.30 19.08
N ASP A 12 13.28 -27.25 19.05
CA ASP A 12 14.14 -28.30 19.60
C ASP A 12 13.85 -28.56 21.09
N LEU A 13 13.71 -27.48 21.87
CA LEU A 13 13.38 -27.58 23.30
C LEU A 13 11.99 -28.17 23.55
N GLN A 14 11.01 -27.81 22.72
CA GLN A 14 9.66 -28.35 22.81
C GLN A 14 9.64 -29.85 22.46
N ASP A 15 10.32 -30.25 21.40
CA ASP A 15 10.36 -31.64 20.95
C ASP A 15 11.12 -32.54 21.93
N GLN A 16 12.25 -32.06 22.48
CA GLN A 16 13.10 -32.82 23.40
C GLN A 16 12.53 -32.95 24.82
N HIS A 17 11.85 -31.91 25.32
CA HIS A 17 11.52 -31.81 26.75
C HIS A 17 10.03 -31.63 27.04
N CYS A 18 9.22 -31.23 26.07
CA CYS A 18 7.80 -30.95 26.30
C CYS A 18 6.85 -32.05 25.83
N CYS A 19 7.31 -33.09 25.11
CA CYS A 19 6.45 -34.17 24.62
C CYS A 19 5.67 -34.90 25.73
N GLU A 20 6.33 -35.23 26.85
CA GLU A 20 5.75 -35.93 28.01
C GLU A 20 5.56 -35.01 29.23
N CYS A 21 5.74 -33.70 29.06
CA CYS A 21 5.72 -32.77 30.19
C CYS A 21 4.30 -32.60 30.75
N GLU A 22 4.12 -32.83 32.06
CA GLU A 22 2.85 -32.60 32.76
C GLU A 22 2.35 -31.15 32.68
N GLN A 23 3.25 -30.21 32.39
CA GLN A 23 2.95 -28.79 32.24
C GLN A 23 2.61 -28.41 30.79
N ARG A 24 2.74 -29.32 29.82
CA ARG A 24 2.54 -29.07 28.38
C ARG A 24 1.14 -28.54 28.05
N MET A 25 0.12 -29.07 28.73
CA MET A 25 -1.29 -28.66 28.55
C MET A 25 -1.72 -27.56 29.52
N LYS A 26 -0.83 -27.13 30.44
CA LYS A 26 -1.14 -26.09 31.43
C LYS A 26 -0.76 -24.71 30.87
N PRO A 27 -1.36 -23.62 31.40
CA PRO A 27 -0.99 -22.27 30.98
C PRO A 27 0.52 -22.03 31.10
N LEU A 28 1.12 -21.39 30.09
CA LEU A 28 2.55 -21.11 30.02
C LEU A 28 3.10 -20.49 31.32
N LYS A 29 2.29 -19.65 31.99
CA LYS A 29 2.63 -19.06 33.30
C LYS A 29 3.01 -20.10 34.36
N ASN A 30 2.32 -21.24 34.42
CA ASN A 30 2.62 -22.28 35.42
C ASN A 30 3.87 -23.08 35.06
N CYS A 31 4.08 -23.32 33.75
CA CYS A 31 5.28 -23.96 33.23
C CYS A 31 6.53 -23.12 33.54
N VAL A 32 6.48 -21.81 33.25
CA VAL A 32 7.62 -20.90 33.50
C VAL A 32 8.00 -20.81 34.97
N GLN A 33 7.04 -20.93 35.90
CA GLN A 33 7.33 -20.88 37.33
C GLN A 33 8.07 -22.12 37.85
N HIS A 34 7.83 -23.29 37.25
CA HIS A 34 8.29 -24.59 37.79
C HIS A 34 9.18 -25.40 36.83
N CYS A 35 9.51 -24.86 35.66
CA CYS A 35 10.29 -25.56 34.63
C CYS A 35 11.36 -24.64 34.04
N GLU A 36 12.63 -25.06 34.13
CA GLU A 36 13.76 -24.33 33.53
C GLU A 36 13.67 -24.25 32.01
N VAL A 37 13.21 -25.32 31.34
CA VAL A 37 12.92 -25.29 29.90
C VAL A 37 11.80 -24.28 29.59
N GLY A 38 10.77 -24.22 30.44
CA GLY A 38 9.71 -23.21 30.35
C GLY A 38 10.23 -21.78 30.45
N LYS A 39 11.19 -21.51 31.36
CA LYS A 39 11.85 -20.20 31.50
C LYS A 39 12.65 -19.84 30.25
N GLU A 40 13.44 -20.78 29.71
CA GLU A 40 14.21 -20.56 28.47
C GLU A 40 13.27 -20.28 27.28
N LEU A 41 12.19 -21.07 27.14
CA LEU A 41 11.17 -20.86 26.10
C LEU A 41 10.53 -19.47 26.19
N ALA A 42 10.18 -19.02 27.39
CA ALA A 42 9.61 -17.69 27.60
C ALA A 42 10.59 -16.57 27.25
N GLN A 43 11.86 -16.69 27.66
CA GLN A 43 12.90 -15.71 27.34
C GLN A 43 13.18 -15.63 25.83
N LEU A 44 13.26 -16.78 25.15
CA LEU A 44 13.44 -16.85 23.70
C LEU A 44 12.24 -16.23 22.97
N GLY A 45 11.02 -16.55 23.41
CA GLY A 45 9.78 -15.98 22.88
C GLY A 45 9.68 -14.46 23.06
N GLU A 46 9.97 -13.95 24.26
CA GLU A 46 9.99 -12.51 24.54
C GLU A 46 11.04 -11.78 23.67
N GLY A 47 12.20 -12.40 23.48
CA GLY A 47 13.24 -11.90 22.59
C GLY A 47 12.80 -11.82 21.12
N LEU A 48 11.91 -12.70 20.64
CA LEU A 48 11.34 -12.63 19.29
C LEU A 48 10.33 -11.49 19.17
N ILE A 49 9.49 -11.29 20.20
CA ILE A 49 8.49 -10.22 20.24
C ILE A 49 9.17 -8.85 20.27
N ARG A 50 10.15 -8.64 21.15
CA ARG A 50 10.94 -7.40 21.22
C ARG A 50 11.60 -7.06 19.89
N ASN A 51 12.28 -8.04 19.27
CA ASN A 51 12.91 -7.84 17.97
C ASN A 51 11.92 -7.41 16.88
N HIS A 52 10.70 -7.98 16.88
CA HIS A 52 9.65 -7.59 15.96
C HIS A 52 9.14 -6.16 16.21
N GLN A 53 8.95 -5.78 17.48
CA GLN A 53 8.54 -4.43 17.87
C GLN A 53 9.58 -3.39 17.46
N THR A 54 10.87 -3.62 17.77
CA THR A 54 11.96 -2.71 17.37
C THR A 54 12.05 -2.57 15.86
N ARG A 55 11.95 -3.67 15.10
CA ARG A 55 11.97 -3.59 13.63
C ARG A 55 10.79 -2.79 13.09
N ARG A 56 9.60 -2.96 13.68
CA ARG A 56 8.39 -2.21 13.32
C ARG A 56 8.55 -0.71 13.64
N MET A 57 9.11 -0.37 14.79
CA MET A 57 9.40 1.02 15.19
C MET A 57 10.38 1.67 14.22
N ASN A 58 11.52 1.04 13.96
CA ASN A 58 12.53 1.55 13.02
C ASN A 58 11.95 1.74 11.61
N THR A 59 11.09 0.82 11.18
CA THR A 59 10.40 0.94 9.88
C THR A 59 9.42 2.12 9.89
N CYS A 60 8.71 2.36 11.00
CA CYS A 60 7.80 3.49 11.13
C CYS A 60 8.56 4.83 11.09
N GLU A 61 9.62 4.97 11.89
CA GLU A 61 10.46 6.17 11.95
C GLU A 61 11.07 6.49 10.58
N HIS A 62 11.62 5.47 9.90
CA HIS A 62 12.12 5.62 8.54
C HIS A 62 11.04 6.19 7.60
N TRP A 63 9.82 5.64 7.66
CA TRP A 63 8.72 6.13 6.84
C TRP A 63 8.24 7.52 7.24
N ASP A 64 8.33 7.91 8.51
CA ASP A 64 8.02 9.26 8.96
C ASP A 64 8.95 10.28 8.30
N ASP A 65 10.25 9.97 8.26
CA ASP A 65 11.24 10.83 7.62
C ASP A 65 11.08 10.88 6.09
N VAL A 66 10.81 9.75 5.45
CA VAL A 66 10.48 9.69 4.02
C VAL A 66 9.24 10.54 3.72
N CYS A 67 8.20 10.46 4.55
CA CYS A 67 6.97 11.24 4.36
C CYS A 67 7.20 12.75 4.55
N LYS A 68 7.98 13.15 5.57
CA LYS A 68 8.36 14.57 5.77
C LYS A 68 9.12 15.13 4.56
N GLN A 69 10.08 14.38 4.03
CA GLN A 69 10.82 14.76 2.83
C GLN A 69 9.90 14.87 1.61
N ALA A 70 8.99 13.91 1.45
CA ALA A 70 8.03 13.91 0.35
C ALA A 70 7.10 15.13 0.38
N VAL A 71 6.57 15.50 1.56
CA VAL A 71 5.75 16.71 1.73
C VAL A 71 6.53 17.97 1.37
N THR A 72 7.78 18.06 1.83
CA THR A 72 8.67 19.20 1.53
C THR A 72 8.96 19.35 0.04
N LEU A 73 9.22 18.23 -0.65
CA LEU A 73 9.44 18.24 -2.10
C LEU A 73 8.16 18.55 -2.87
N HIS A 74 7.01 18.07 -2.41
CA HIS A 74 5.72 18.36 -3.03
C HIS A 74 5.35 19.84 -2.89
N ALA A 75 5.63 20.47 -1.74
CA ALA A 75 5.45 21.90 -1.54
C ALA A 75 6.28 22.76 -2.52
N LYS A 76 7.38 22.23 -3.05
CA LYS A 76 8.18 22.85 -4.12
C LYS A 76 7.64 22.59 -5.54
N GLY A 77 6.44 22.03 -5.66
CA GLY A 77 5.79 21.73 -6.94
C GLY A 77 6.25 20.42 -7.61
N ILE A 78 6.97 19.55 -6.90
CA ILE A 78 7.45 18.29 -7.47
C ILE A 78 6.35 17.22 -7.35
N GLY A 79 5.99 16.58 -8.47
CA GLY A 79 5.00 15.50 -8.47
C GLY A 79 5.47 14.24 -7.72
N TYR A 80 4.53 13.54 -7.07
CA TYR A 80 4.81 12.36 -6.24
C TYR A 80 5.52 11.21 -7.00
N THR A 81 5.35 11.10 -8.31
CA THR A 81 6.06 10.11 -9.13
C THR A 81 7.56 10.38 -9.21
N ILE A 82 7.97 11.64 -9.28
CA ILE A 82 9.37 12.06 -9.27
C ILE A 82 9.94 11.97 -7.87
N ILE A 83 9.16 12.37 -6.86
CA ILE A 83 9.54 12.26 -5.45
C ILE A 83 9.83 10.80 -5.08
N ALA A 84 8.96 9.87 -5.48
CA ALA A 84 9.16 8.45 -5.19
C ALA A 84 10.48 7.92 -5.75
N LYS A 85 10.84 8.32 -6.98
CA LYS A 85 12.15 8.00 -7.58
C LYS A 85 13.32 8.62 -6.81
N LYS A 86 13.21 9.89 -6.39
CA LYS A 86 14.24 10.57 -5.60
C LYS A 86 14.47 9.93 -4.22
N LEU A 87 13.40 9.48 -3.58
CA LEU A 87 13.43 8.81 -2.27
C LEU A 87 13.65 7.29 -2.38
N ASN A 88 13.96 6.78 -3.57
CA ASN A 88 14.19 5.37 -3.87
C ASN A 88 13.08 4.43 -3.34
N CYS A 89 11.82 4.83 -3.50
CA CYS A 89 10.66 4.08 -3.04
C CYS A 89 9.63 3.93 -4.17
N HIS A 90 8.76 2.93 -4.06
CA HIS A 90 7.70 2.73 -5.04
C HIS A 90 6.58 3.79 -4.86
N PRO A 91 6.05 4.40 -5.93
CA PRO A 91 5.00 5.44 -5.84
C PRO A 91 3.76 5.00 -5.05
N SER A 92 3.34 3.74 -5.20
CA SER A 92 2.20 3.20 -4.43
C SER A 92 2.51 3.13 -2.93
N SER A 93 3.69 2.65 -2.56
CA SER A 93 4.11 2.58 -1.16
C SER A 93 4.19 3.97 -0.55
N LEU A 94 4.74 4.94 -1.27
CA LEU A 94 4.80 6.33 -0.82
C LEU A 94 3.39 6.90 -0.57
N ARG A 95 2.47 6.72 -1.52
CA ARG A 95 1.07 7.14 -1.38
C ARG A 95 0.41 6.52 -0.15
N ASP A 96 0.54 5.21 0.04
CA ASP A 96 -0.09 4.52 1.17
C ASP A 96 0.48 5.00 2.50
N GLN A 97 1.78 5.25 2.58
CA GLN A 97 2.45 5.71 3.79
C GLN A 97 2.11 7.17 4.12
N LEU A 98 1.95 8.02 3.11
CA LEU A 98 1.45 9.39 3.27
C LEU A 98 -0.01 9.42 3.73
N LYS A 99 -0.87 8.56 3.16
CA LYS A 99 -2.28 8.42 3.57
C LYS A 99 -2.42 7.91 5.00
N LYS A 100 -1.66 6.87 5.37
CA LYS A 100 -1.62 6.33 6.74
C LYS A 100 -1.26 7.39 7.80
N ARG A 101 -0.51 8.41 7.40
CA ARG A 101 -0.07 9.52 8.25
C ARG A 101 -0.91 10.79 8.09
N GLY A 102 -1.93 10.79 7.25
CA GLY A 102 -2.80 11.95 7.03
C GLY A 102 -2.13 13.14 6.33
N VAL A 103 -0.97 12.96 5.70
CA VAL A 103 -0.19 14.03 5.04
C VAL A 103 -0.24 13.96 3.52
N TRP A 104 -1.18 13.17 2.97
CA TRP A 104 -1.38 13.05 1.54
C TRP A 104 -2.13 14.28 1.00
N CYS A 105 -1.47 15.07 0.14
CA CYS A 105 -2.04 16.28 -0.48
C CYS A 105 -2.29 16.12 -1.99
N GLY A 106 -2.20 14.91 -2.52
CA GLY A 106 -2.51 14.63 -3.92
C GLY A 106 -3.96 14.23 -4.14
N GLU A 107 -4.39 14.18 -5.39
CA GLU A 107 -5.70 13.64 -5.74
C GLU A 107 -5.76 12.15 -5.38
N SER A 108 -6.88 11.73 -4.81
CA SER A 108 -7.18 10.31 -4.62
C SER A 108 -7.34 9.63 -5.98
N GLN A 109 -7.17 8.30 -6.01
CA GLN A 109 -7.41 7.55 -7.23
C GLN A 109 -8.86 7.70 -7.71
N GLU A 110 -9.80 7.80 -6.79
CA GLU A 110 -11.22 8.03 -7.09
C GLU A 110 -11.42 9.42 -7.71
N GLU A 111 -10.76 10.46 -7.20
CA GLU A 111 -10.83 11.82 -7.74
C GLU A 111 -10.24 11.89 -9.16
N ILE A 112 -9.11 11.23 -9.43
CA ILE A 112 -8.51 11.17 -10.76
C ILE A 112 -9.45 10.46 -11.75
N LEU A 113 -10.01 9.32 -11.33
CA LEU A 113 -10.97 8.56 -12.15
C LEU A 113 -12.23 9.37 -12.42
N GLU A 114 -12.74 10.10 -11.43
CA GLU A 114 -13.92 10.93 -11.56
C GLU A 114 -13.66 12.14 -12.47
N LYS A 115 -12.52 12.82 -12.33
CA LYS A 115 -12.11 13.88 -13.28
C LYS A 115 -11.98 13.36 -14.70
N SER A 116 -11.41 12.18 -14.88
CA SER A 116 -11.35 11.51 -16.19
C SER A 116 -12.75 11.18 -16.73
N ARG A 117 -13.65 10.67 -15.88
CA ARG A 117 -15.05 10.39 -16.22
C ARG A 117 -15.76 11.67 -16.65
N GLN A 118 -15.63 12.76 -15.90
CA GLN A 118 -16.22 14.07 -16.21
C GLN A 118 -15.69 14.65 -17.51
N LYS A 119 -14.37 14.58 -17.73
CA LYS A 119 -13.74 14.96 -19.00
C LYS A 119 -14.38 14.23 -20.17
N TRP A 120 -14.49 12.90 -20.08
CA TRP A 120 -15.11 12.10 -21.14
C TRP A 120 -16.60 12.37 -21.29
N ASN A 121 -17.34 12.57 -20.20
CA ASN A 121 -18.75 12.96 -20.27
C ASN A 121 -18.93 14.27 -21.05
N ARG A 122 -18.06 15.27 -20.81
CA ARG A 122 -18.06 16.53 -21.56
C ARG A 122 -17.74 16.31 -23.04
N LEU A 123 -16.68 15.56 -23.34
CA LEU A 123 -16.26 15.30 -24.72
C LEU A 123 -17.32 14.52 -25.51
N CYS A 124 -17.95 13.51 -24.90
CA CYS A 124 -19.03 12.76 -25.54
C CYS A 124 -20.25 13.64 -25.82
N LYS A 125 -20.65 14.53 -24.89
CA LYS A 125 -21.72 15.51 -25.13
C LYS A 125 -21.40 16.43 -26.31
N GLN A 126 -20.16 16.94 -26.38
CA GLN A 126 -19.72 17.76 -27.52
C GLN A 126 -19.74 16.97 -28.83
N ALA A 127 -19.35 15.69 -28.80
CA ALA A 127 -19.39 14.84 -29.97
C ALA A 127 -20.82 14.64 -30.51
N VAL A 128 -21.82 14.43 -29.64
CA VAL A 128 -23.23 14.34 -30.05
C VAL A 128 -23.69 15.62 -30.76
N MET A 129 -23.41 16.80 -30.19
CA MET A 129 -23.77 18.09 -30.82
C MET A 129 -23.12 18.27 -32.19
N LEU A 130 -21.88 17.79 -32.38
CA LEU A 130 -21.19 17.85 -33.67
C LEU A 130 -21.74 16.82 -34.66
N ARG A 131 -22.22 15.65 -34.18
CA ARG A 131 -22.92 14.65 -35.01
C ARG A 131 -24.24 15.20 -35.54
N GLU A 132 -25.02 15.90 -34.71
CA GLU A 132 -26.27 16.57 -35.13
C GLU A 132 -26.04 17.62 -36.21
N LYS A 133 -24.87 18.28 -36.19
CA LYS A 133 -24.42 19.21 -37.24
C LYS A 133 -23.91 18.52 -38.51
N GLY A 134 -23.98 17.19 -38.59
CA GLY A 134 -23.60 16.40 -39.76
C GLY A 134 -22.11 16.03 -39.85
N LEU A 135 -21.30 16.30 -38.81
CA LEU A 135 -19.88 15.94 -38.86
C LEU A 135 -19.67 14.43 -38.69
N GLY A 136 -18.70 13.88 -39.42
CA GLY A 136 -18.23 12.51 -39.24
C GLY A 136 -17.35 12.36 -38.01
N TYR A 137 -17.32 11.17 -37.41
CA TYR A 137 -16.45 10.85 -36.26
C TYR A 137 -14.95 11.20 -36.47
N PRO A 138 -14.35 11.03 -37.66
CA PRO A 138 -12.96 11.46 -37.90
C PRO A 138 -12.75 12.97 -37.76
N GLN A 139 -13.70 13.79 -38.20
CA GLN A 139 -13.65 15.25 -38.11
C GLN A 139 -13.86 15.71 -36.65
N ILE A 140 -14.81 15.08 -35.96
CA ILE A 140 -15.10 15.35 -34.54
C ILE A 140 -13.88 15.02 -33.67
N ALA A 141 -13.25 13.87 -33.88
CA ALA A 141 -12.08 13.46 -33.12
C ALA A 141 -10.91 14.42 -33.32
N ARG A 142 -10.71 14.92 -34.56
CA ARG A 142 -9.71 15.96 -34.85
C ARG A 142 -10.03 17.28 -34.13
N GLN A 143 -11.31 17.69 -34.13
CA GLN A 143 -11.76 18.92 -33.47
C GLN A 143 -11.69 18.86 -31.94
N LEU A 144 -11.85 17.67 -31.36
CA LEU A 144 -11.78 17.43 -29.92
C LEU A 144 -10.37 16.99 -29.45
N GLU A 145 -9.40 16.92 -30.35
CA GLU A 145 -8.02 16.46 -30.09
C GLU A 145 -7.96 15.09 -29.37
N VAL A 146 -8.81 14.16 -29.79
CA VAL A 146 -8.86 12.81 -29.24
C VAL A 146 -8.70 11.77 -30.34
N ALA A 147 -8.19 10.59 -29.98
CA ALA A 147 -8.17 9.46 -30.90
C ALA A 147 -9.60 9.02 -31.25
N VAL A 148 -9.88 8.78 -32.54
CA VAL A 148 -11.19 8.33 -33.03
C VAL A 148 -11.65 7.06 -32.32
N VAL A 149 -10.72 6.12 -32.10
CA VAL A 149 -11.00 4.84 -31.44
C VAL A 149 -11.44 5.06 -29.99
N SER A 150 -10.72 5.90 -29.24
CA SER A 150 -11.06 6.21 -27.85
C SER A 150 -12.40 6.94 -27.74
N LEU A 151 -12.66 7.90 -28.62
CA LEU A 151 -13.95 8.60 -28.65
C LEU A 151 -15.10 7.62 -28.90
N ARG A 152 -14.93 6.70 -29.86
CA ARG A 152 -15.95 5.69 -30.16
C ARG A 152 -16.20 4.76 -28.97
N ASP A 153 -15.16 4.15 -28.42
CA ASP A 153 -15.28 3.28 -27.25
C ASP A 153 -16.00 3.99 -26.08
N GLN A 154 -15.64 5.25 -25.81
CA GLN A 154 -16.24 6.02 -24.73
C GLN A 154 -17.70 6.40 -24.99
N MET A 155 -18.10 6.65 -26.25
CA MET A 155 -19.50 6.88 -26.63
C MET A 155 -20.33 5.59 -26.57
N GLN A 156 -19.79 4.47 -27.03
CA GLN A 156 -20.47 3.17 -26.99
C GLN A 156 -20.74 2.72 -25.55
N ARG A 157 -19.74 2.84 -24.65
CA ARG A 157 -19.89 2.54 -23.21
C ARG A 157 -20.98 3.38 -22.53
N ARG A 158 -21.36 4.50 -23.11
CA ARG A 158 -22.36 5.44 -22.59
C ARG A 158 -23.70 5.39 -23.33
N GLY A 159 -23.85 4.48 -24.31
CA GLY A 159 -25.07 4.36 -25.11
C GLY A 159 -25.36 5.57 -26.01
N LEU A 160 -24.31 6.29 -26.43
CA LEU A 160 -24.42 7.52 -27.24
C LEU A 160 -24.09 7.29 -28.72
N MET A 161 -24.03 6.03 -29.16
CA MET A 161 -23.64 5.64 -30.51
C MET A 161 -24.75 4.91 -31.26
#